data_AF-A0A3D4RXA7-F1
#
_entry.id   AF-A0A3D4RXA7-F1
#
_cell.length_a   1.000
_cell.length_b   1.000
_cell.length_c   1.000
_cell.angle_alpha   90.00
_cell.angle_beta   90.00
_cell.angle_gamma   90.00
#
_symmetry.space_group_name_H-M   'P 1'
#
loop_
_entity.id
_entity.type
_entity.pdbx_description
1 polymer ?
#
loop_
_entity_poly.entity_id
_entity_poly.type
_entity_poly.pdbx_seq_one_letter_code
_entity_poly.pdbx_strand_id
1 'polypeptide(L)'
;MANHNAKGWRRIVKAFGYSMKGFKACWELEEAFRQEVIVLVPLIPIGILLGSTPSERAMLVGSLLMVPIVELLNSAIEANVDRVGLERHELSKGMEVQPHEPERAGLTASNATHQYAWLKSAEKPFWSAIRG
;
A
#
# COMPACT_ATOMS: atom_id res chain seq x y z
N MET A 1 -9.70 -28.22 5.51
CA MET A 1 -8.42 -28.72 4.93
C MET A 1 -8.30 -28.15 3.52
N ALA A 2 -7.33 -27.26 3.28
CA ALA A 2 -7.15 -26.65 1.96
C ALA A 2 -6.68 -27.71 0.95
N ASN A 3 -7.45 -27.92 -0.12
CA ASN A 3 -7.12 -28.85 -1.19
C ASN A 3 -5.86 -28.36 -1.93
N HIS A 4 -4.70 -28.96 -1.63
CA HIS A 4 -3.39 -28.66 -2.21
C HIS A 4 -3.22 -29.08 -3.69
N ASN A 5 -4.31 -29.32 -4.43
CA ASN A 5 -4.25 -29.89 -5.79
C ASN A 5 -4.72 -28.93 -6.89
N ALA A 6 -4.62 -27.62 -6.69
CA ALA A 6 -4.72 -26.66 -7.80
C ALA A 6 -3.38 -26.54 -8.54
N LYS A 7 -2.92 -27.63 -9.18
CA LYS A 7 -1.81 -27.56 -10.14
C LYS A 7 -2.35 -27.08 -11.49
N GLY A 8 -1.68 -26.10 -12.11
CA GLY A 8 -1.99 -25.62 -13.47
C GLY A 8 -2.76 -24.30 -13.56
N TRP A 9 -3.23 -23.98 -14.77
CA TRP A 9 -3.89 -22.73 -15.20
C TRP A 9 -4.92 -22.16 -14.22
N ARG A 10 -5.66 -23.05 -13.53
CA ARG A 10 -6.67 -22.70 -12.54
C ARG A 10 -6.12 -21.89 -11.36
N ARG A 11 -4.83 -22.01 -11.02
CA ARG A 11 -4.17 -21.20 -9.99
C ARG A 11 -3.85 -19.79 -10.49
N ILE A 12 -3.44 -19.66 -11.75
CA ILE A 12 -3.19 -18.36 -12.39
C ILE A 12 -4.49 -17.57 -12.48
N VAL A 13 -5.58 -18.19 -12.92
CA VAL A 13 -6.90 -17.55 -12.97
C VAL A 13 -7.36 -17.10 -11.59
N LYS A 14 -7.16 -17.92 -10.55
CA LYS A 14 -7.47 -17.52 -9.18
C LYS A 14 -6.60 -16.37 -8.69
N ALA A 15 -5.29 -16.40 -8.96
CA ALA A 15 -4.37 -15.34 -8.60
C ALA A 15 -4.75 -14.02 -9.28
N PHE A 16 -5.02 -14.05 -10.59
CA PHE A 16 -5.53 -12.91 -11.34
C PHE A 16 -6.84 -12.38 -10.75
N GLY A 17 -7.76 -13.27 -10.36
CA GLY A 17 -9.01 -12.89 -9.69
C GLY A 17 -8.78 -12.18 -8.35
N TYR A 18 -7.76 -12.57 -7.58
CA TYR A 18 -7.39 -11.86 -6.35
C TYR A 18 -6.71 -10.52 -6.63
N SER A 19 -5.80 -10.46 -7.62
CA SER A 19 -5.19 -9.21 -8.07
C SER A 19 -6.24 -8.20 -8.52
N MET A 20 -7.24 -8.64 -9.29
CA MET A 20 -8.32 -7.77 -9.76
C MET A 20 -9.23 -7.28 -8.62
N LYS A 21 -9.44 -8.10 -7.58
CA LYS A 21 -10.16 -7.67 -6.37
C LYS A 21 -9.40 -6.59 -5.61
N GLY A 22 -8.08 -6.74 -5.45
CA GLY A 22 -7.24 -5.72 -4.83
C GLY A 22 -7.24 -4.43 -5.63
N PHE A 23 -7.04 -4.52 -6.95
CA PHE A 23 -7.10 -3.37 -7.85
C PHE A 23 -8.44 -2.64 -7.78
N LYS A 24 -9.56 -3.39 -7.80
CA LYS A 24 -10.89 -2.81 -7.70
C LYS A 24 -11.12 -2.12 -6.34
N ALA A 25 -10.63 -2.70 -5.25
CA ALA A 25 -10.74 -2.10 -3.92
C ALA A 25 -10.01 -0.75 -3.87
N CYS A 26 -8.77 -0.68 -4.34
CA CYS A 26 -8.02 0.58 -4.42
C CYS A 26 -8.71 1.60 -5.35
N TRP A 27 -9.23 1.16 -6.49
CA TRP A 27 -9.97 2.03 -7.41
C TRP A 27 -11.22 2.68 -6.79
N GLU A 28 -11.96 1.94 -5.95
CA GLU A 28 -13.17 2.45 -5.30
C GLU A 28 -12.84 3.30 -4.06
N LEU A 29 -11.87 2.87 -3.25
CA LEU A 29 -11.55 3.47 -1.95
C LEU A 29 -10.62 4.69 -2.05
N GLU A 30 -9.75 4.74 -3.06
CA GLU A 30 -8.66 5.72 -3.12
C GLU A 30 -8.77 6.60 -4.38
N GLU A 31 -9.12 7.87 -4.20
CA GLU A 31 -9.22 8.83 -5.30
C GLU A 31 -7.85 9.11 -5.96
N ALA A 32 -6.79 9.17 -5.15
CA ALA A 32 -5.42 9.37 -5.63
C ALA A 32 -4.97 8.26 -6.59
N PHE A 33 -5.28 7.00 -6.25
CA PHE A 33 -4.96 5.86 -7.12
C PHE A 33 -5.65 5.96 -8.49
N ARG A 34 -6.90 6.45 -8.54
CA ARG A 34 -7.59 6.68 -9.82
C ARG A 34 -6.89 7.75 -10.67
N GLN A 35 -6.51 8.86 -10.06
CA GLN A 35 -5.81 9.94 -10.76
C GLN A 35 -4.48 9.44 -11.34
N GLU A 36 -3.72 8.67 -10.56
CA GLU A 36 -2.46 8.08 -10.99
C GLU A 36 -2.65 7.15 -12.20
N VAL A 37 -3.63 6.24 -12.16
CA VAL A 37 -3.92 5.33 -13.28
C VAL A 37 -4.39 6.11 -14.52
N ILE A 38 -5.22 7.15 -14.36
CA ILE A 38 -5.66 8.01 -15.47
C ILE A 38 -4.48 8.68 -16.15
N VAL A 39 -3.48 9.14 -15.40
CA VAL A 39 -2.24 9.74 -15.92
C VAL A 39 -1.32 8.68 -16.55
N LEU A 40 -1.29 7.48 -16.01
CA LEU A 40 -0.51 6.35 -16.54
C LEU A 40 -0.98 5.90 -17.93
N VAL A 41 -2.30 5.92 -18.19
CA VAL A 41 -2.90 5.49 -19.46
C VAL A 41 -2.31 6.20 -20.69
N PRO A 42 -2.17 7.55 -20.74
CA PRO A 42 -1.48 8.23 -21.83
C PRO A 42 0.05 8.19 -21.70
N LEU A 43 0.63 8.10 -20.49
CA LEU A 43 2.09 8.06 -20.34
C LEU A 43 2.71 6.77 -20.87
N ILE A 44 2.04 5.62 -20.74
CA ILE A 44 2.52 4.34 -21.30
C ILE A 44 2.73 4.42 -22.83
N PRO A 45 1.72 4.79 -23.66
CA PRO A 45 1.92 4.89 -25.10
C PRO A 45 2.95 5.98 -25.45
N ILE A 46 2.99 7.10 -24.72
CA ILE A 46 4.04 8.12 -24.90
C ILE A 46 5.44 7.52 -24.63
N GLY A 47 5.61 6.76 -23.54
CA GLY A 47 6.88 6.10 -23.21
C GLY A 47 7.29 5.05 -24.26
N ILE A 48 6.32 4.31 -24.82
CA ILE A 48 6.58 3.37 -25.92
C ILE A 48 7.00 4.12 -27.19
N LEU A 49 6.37 5.24 -27.51
CA LEU A 49 6.68 6.05 -28.69
C LEU A 49 8.03 6.79 -28.57
N LEU A 50 8.41 7.22 -27.37
CA LEU A 50 9.67 7.93 -27.11
C LEU A 50 10.90 7.01 -27.10
N GLY A 51 10.74 5.76 -26.68
CA GLY A 51 11.86 4.82 -26.66
C GLY A 51 12.29 4.41 -28.07
N SER A 52 13.57 4.59 -28.38
CA SER A 52 14.18 4.23 -29.67
C SER A 52 14.52 2.75 -29.73
N THR A 53 14.88 2.16 -28.58
CA THR A 53 15.21 0.73 -28.44
C THR A 53 14.20 -0.02 -27.56
N PRO A 54 14.06 -1.36 -27.72
CA PRO A 54 13.21 -2.15 -26.82
C PRO A 54 13.58 -2.01 -25.35
N SER A 55 14.88 -1.90 -25.04
CA SER A 55 15.38 -1.66 -23.68
C SER A 55 14.95 -0.30 -23.13
N GLU A 56 15.06 0.78 -23.92
CA GLU A 56 14.58 2.10 -23.50
C GLU A 56 13.09 2.11 -23.22
N ARG A 57 12.29 1.48 -24.10
CA ARG A 57 10.84 1.35 -23.89
C ARG A 57 10.52 0.58 -22.62
N ALA A 58 11.24 -0.52 -22.36
CA ALA A 58 11.07 -1.30 -21.14
C ALA A 58 11.44 -0.48 -19.90
N MET A 59 12.49 0.34 -19.96
CA MET A 59 12.88 1.22 -18.86
C MET A 59 11.85 2.34 -18.63
N LEU A 60 11.33 2.96 -19.69
CA LEU A 60 10.32 4.02 -19.60
C LEU A 60 8.98 3.48 -19.08
N VAL A 61 8.48 2.38 -19.63
CA VAL A 61 7.24 1.76 -19.15
C VAL A 61 7.45 1.16 -17.75
N GLY A 62 8.60 0.55 -17.50
CA GLY A 62 8.93 -0.03 -16.20
C GLY A 62 8.98 1.00 -15.08
N SER A 63 9.55 2.19 -15.32
CA SER A 63 9.57 3.26 -14.33
C SER A 63 8.17 3.80 -14.04
N LEU A 64 7.33 3.96 -15.07
CA LEU A 64 5.93 4.37 -14.92
C LEU A 64 5.12 3.36 -14.09
N LEU A 65 5.33 2.05 -14.31
CA LEU A 65 4.63 1.01 -13.57
C LEU A 65 5.13 0.82 -12.14
N MET A 66 6.34 1.27 -11.82
CA MET A 66 6.90 1.07 -10.48
C MET A 66 6.14 1.85 -9.40
N VAL A 67 5.65 3.05 -9.73
CA VAL A 67 4.92 3.93 -8.80
C VAL A 67 3.64 3.27 -8.29
N PRO A 68 2.69 2.81 -9.15
CA PRO A 68 1.45 2.21 -8.66
C PRO A 68 1.70 0.84 -8.01
N ILE A 69 2.77 0.13 -8.37
CA ILE A 69 3.16 -1.11 -7.68
C ILE A 69 3.53 -0.83 -6.23
N VAL A 70 4.35 0.19 -5.97
CA VAL A 70 4.76 0.56 -4.61
C VAL A 70 3.56 1.07 -3.80
N GLU A 71 2.67 1.86 -4.40
CA GLU A 71 1.46 2.33 -3.73
C GLU A 71 0.55 1.17 -3.31
N LEU A 72 0.28 0.23 -4.24
CA LEU A 72 -0.51 -0.96 -3.95
C LEU A 72 0.12 -1.82 -2.85
N LEU A 73 1.45 -1.92 -2.82
CA LEU A 73 2.16 -2.63 -1.75
C LEU A 73 2.02 -1.92 -0.41
N ASN A 74 2.14 -0.59 -0.38
CA ASN A 74 1.94 0.21 0.82
C ASN A 74 0.50 0.06 1.35
N SER A 75 -0.52 0.23 0.51
CA SER A 75 -1.93 0.06 0.92
C SER A 75 -2.22 -1.38 1.37
N ALA A 76 -1.61 -2.39 0.74
CA ALA A 76 -1.77 -3.78 1.17
C ALA A 76 -1.13 -4.05 2.54
N ILE A 77 0.06 -3.48 2.80
CA ILE A 77 0.72 -3.58 4.11
C ILE A 77 -0.09 -2.85 5.17
N GLU A 78 -0.54 -1.62 4.90
CA GLU A 78 -1.36 -0.83 5.84
C GLU A 78 -2.67 -1.56 6.18
N ALA A 79 -3.38 -2.08 5.17
CA ALA A 79 -4.59 -2.88 5.39
C ALA A 79 -4.33 -4.17 6.20
N ASN A 80 -3.18 -4.83 6.00
CA ASN A 80 -2.82 -6.02 6.75
C ASN A 80 -2.41 -5.70 8.20
N VAL A 81 -1.68 -4.60 8.41
CA VAL A 81 -1.28 -4.12 9.75
C VAL A 81 -2.51 -3.68 10.53
N ASP A 82 -3.42 -2.93 9.92
CA ASP A 82 -4.67 -2.49 10.55
C ASP A 82 -5.54 -3.69 10.95
N ARG A 83 -5.61 -4.72 10.12
CA ARG A 83 -6.32 -5.96 10.45
C ARG A 83 -5.74 -6.64 11.70
N VAL A 84 -4.41 -6.80 11.76
CA VAL A 84 -3.75 -7.41 12.92
C VAL A 84 -3.90 -6.54 14.18
N GLY A 85 -3.88 -5.21 14.03
CA GLY A 85 -4.12 -4.26 15.11
C GLY A 85 -5.54 -4.33 15.67
N LEU A 86 -6.55 -4.45 14.81
CA LEU A 86 -7.95 -4.65 15.19
C LEU A 86 -8.17 -6.01 15.89
N GLU A 87 -7.55 -7.09 15.41
CA GLU A 87 -7.60 -8.40 16.07
C GLU A 87 -6.95 -8.39 17.46
N ARG A 88 -5.87 -7.62 17.66
CA ARG A 88 -5.28 -7.39 19.00
C ARG A 88 -6.16 -6.52 19.89
N HIS A 89 -6.86 -5.52 19.34
CA HIS A 89 -7.76 -4.65 20.11
C HIS A 89 -9.03 -5.37 20.59
N GLU A 90 -9.58 -6.32 19.83
CA GLU A 90 -10.69 -7.18 20.27
C GLU A 90 -10.30 -8.03 21.50
N LEU A 91 -9.04 -8.48 21.60
CA LEU A 91 -8.53 -9.24 22.76
C LEU A 91 -8.03 -8.35 23.91
N SER A 92 -7.64 -7.11 23.65
CA SER A 92 -7.09 -6.19 24.67
C SER A 92 -8.16 -5.34 25.38
N LYS A 93 -9.42 -5.34 24.93
CA LYS A 93 -10.53 -4.71 25.68
C LYS A 93 -10.78 -5.37 27.05
N GLY A 94 -10.21 -6.54 27.31
CA GLY A 94 -10.33 -7.27 28.58
C GLY A 94 -9.22 -7.02 29.60
N MET A 95 -8.28 -6.10 29.36
CA MET A 95 -7.22 -5.82 30.33
C MET A 95 -7.01 -4.33 30.49
N GLU A 96 -7.95 -3.70 31.21
CA GLU A 96 -7.71 -2.43 31.88
C GLU A 96 -6.67 -2.69 32.98
N VAL A 97 -5.39 -2.63 32.60
CA VAL A 97 -4.26 -2.69 33.52
C VAL A 97 -4.25 -1.37 34.27
N GLN A 98 -4.59 -1.40 35.57
CA GLN A 98 -4.39 -0.28 36.47
C GLN A 98 -2.90 0.13 36.43
N PRO A 99 -2.57 1.39 36.07
CA PRO A 99 -1.18 1.80 35.95
C PRO A 99 -0.59 2.01 37.35
N HIS A 100 0.30 1.11 37.76
CA HIS A 100 1.28 1.39 38.80
C HIS A 100 2.51 2.01 38.12
N GLU A 101 2.84 3.25 38.50
CA GLU A 101 3.91 4.14 37.99
C GLU A 101 3.66 4.96 36.70
N PRO A 102 3.20 6.22 36.84
CA PRO A 102 2.84 7.10 35.71
C PRO A 102 4.01 7.85 35.04
N GLU A 103 5.23 7.86 35.59
CA GLU A 103 6.23 8.87 35.17
C GLU A 103 7.20 8.43 34.06
N ARG A 104 7.47 7.11 33.90
CA ARG A 104 8.49 6.62 32.96
C ARG A 104 7.97 6.10 31.63
N ALA A 105 6.71 5.66 31.57
CA ALA A 105 6.09 5.14 30.33
C ALA A 105 5.65 6.24 29.36
N GLY A 106 5.38 7.45 29.85
CA GLY A 106 4.91 8.56 29.01
C GLY A 106 5.99 9.12 28.07
N LEU A 107 7.26 9.12 28.49
CA LEU A 107 8.37 9.69 27.70
C LEU A 107 8.76 8.81 26.51
N THR A 108 8.70 7.48 26.64
CA THR A 108 9.03 6.55 25.56
C THR A 108 7.88 6.37 24.57
N ALA A 109 6.63 6.32 25.05
CA ALA A 109 5.46 6.22 24.20
C ALA A 109 5.18 7.55 23.45
N SER A 110 5.37 8.70 24.10
CA SER A 110 5.23 10.02 23.47
C SER A 110 6.27 10.23 22.37
N ASN A 111 7.54 9.87 22.61
CA ASN A 111 8.59 10.03 21.59
C ASN A 111 8.37 9.14 20.37
N ALA A 112 7.92 7.90 20.55
CA ALA A 112 7.65 6.98 19.44
C ALA A 112 6.43 7.41 18.61
N THR A 113 5.35 7.85 19.28
CA THR A 113 4.16 8.39 18.59
C THR A 113 4.45 9.73 17.91
N HIS A 114 5.25 10.61 18.53
CA HIS A 114 5.73 11.83 17.88
C HIS A 114 6.64 11.55 16.68
N GLN A 115 7.58 10.59 16.78
CA GLN A 115 8.44 10.23 15.64
C GLN A 115 7.64 9.65 14.48
N TYR A 116 6.66 8.79 14.75
CA TYR A 116 5.79 8.23 13.72
C TYR A 116 4.89 9.30 13.09
N ALA A 117 4.31 10.19 13.91
CA ALA A 117 3.50 11.31 13.44
C ALA A 117 4.33 12.31 12.63
N TRP A 118 5.59 12.57 13.02
CA TRP A 118 6.52 13.44 12.31
C TRP A 118 6.97 12.84 10.98
N LEU A 119 7.26 11.53 10.93
CA LEU A 119 7.55 10.80 9.69
C LEU A 119 6.37 10.86 8.71
N LYS A 120 5.15 10.49 9.15
CA LYS A 120 3.94 10.65 8.30
C LYS A 120 3.71 12.13 7.92
N SER A 121 4.07 13.08 8.77
CA SER A 121 3.92 14.52 8.46
C SER A 121 4.99 15.07 7.51
N ALA A 122 6.19 14.51 7.51
CA ALA A 122 7.29 14.91 6.63
C ALA A 122 7.13 14.36 5.21
N GLU A 123 6.46 13.21 5.06
CA GLU A 123 6.14 12.62 3.74
C GLU A 123 4.91 13.26 3.09
N LYS A 124 3.96 13.76 3.88
CA LYS A 124 2.74 14.44 3.38
C LYS A 124 3.00 15.52 2.33
N PRO A 125 3.95 16.47 2.48
CA PRO A 125 4.20 17.50 1.46
C PRO A 125 4.77 16.91 0.16
N PHE A 126 5.61 15.87 0.22
CA PHE A 126 6.11 15.17 -0.96
C PHE A 126 4.96 14.52 -1.74
N TRP A 127 4.10 13.77 -1.04
CA TRP A 127 2.93 13.14 -1.65
C TRP A 127 1.84 14.14 -2.04
N SER A 128 1.75 15.29 -1.36
CA SER A 128 0.81 16.35 -1.72
C SER A 128 1.24 17.11 -2.98
N ALA A 129 2.55 17.22 -3.23
CA ALA A 129 3.08 17.84 -4.45
C ALA A 129 2.92 16.93 -5.67
N ILE A 130 2.87 15.61 -5.47
CA ILE A 130 2.59 14.62 -6.51
C ILE A 130 1.08 14.49 -6.80
N ARG A 131 0.22 14.73 -5.79
CA ARG A 131 -1.25 14.65 -5.89
C ARG A 131 -1.95 15.99 -6.19
N GLY A 132 -1.18 17.03 -6.54
CA GLY A 132 -1.68 18.36 -6.87
C GLY A 132 -2.13 18.50 -8.32
#